data_AF-A0A8C8UIS8-F1
#
_entry.id   AF-A0A8C8UIS8-F1
#
_cell.length_a   1.000
_cell.length_b   1.000
_cell.length_c   1.000
_cell.angle_alpha   90.00
_cell.angle_beta   90.00
_cell.angle_gamma   90.00
#
_symmetry.space_group_name_H-M   'P 1'
#
loop_
_entity.id
_entity.type
_entity.pdbx_description
1 polymer ?
#
loop_
_entity_poly.entity_id
_entity_poly.type
_entity_poly.pdbx_seq_one_letter_code
_entity_poly.pdbx_strand_id
1 'polypeptide(L)'
;MTKNLKASSELGYNASNSKKLQAQSKISATKIQKAWLIYVDKTLFKLLKHVICAAEYCVAHELLKKVSPKEAALVKDPSMKCKVRFRFGGEKFPPFIMYKIFFKNDGHGNKYFSGKDLLKPSSKAVADAYKIMGERLFYQQVMEDEHFFQKFKVTDRMDVVTVQDYMHYCSLMDKTPASSGGRNNHWRRLTLRSIPKTMMMYDIVDYAESGVISDRLQKEMKYLSQKPQTEEMRQHQLETVSKVRYPSFPIVRPFYQPWGPQGKTKHLGRRSKQAQKKVQKMKQAYMAAREEKASSKVTSQTLDNYKLHFQGPTHSYNTR
;
A
#
# COMPACT_ATOMS: atom_id res chain seq x y z
N MET A 1 -20.81 -76.20 -39.23
CA MET A 1 -20.26 -75.55 -38.02
C MET A 1 -19.36 -74.34 -38.28
N THR A 2 -19.15 -73.88 -39.52
CA THR A 2 -18.17 -72.83 -39.86
C THR A 2 -18.69 -71.39 -39.90
N LYS A 3 -20.01 -71.16 -39.88
CA LYS A 3 -20.58 -69.80 -39.94
C LYS A 3 -20.54 -69.03 -38.60
N ASN A 4 -20.46 -69.72 -37.46
CA ASN A 4 -20.47 -69.06 -36.14
C ASN A 4 -19.11 -68.52 -35.68
N LEU A 5 -17.99 -69.11 -36.13
CA LEU A 5 -16.65 -68.69 -35.70
C LEU A 5 -16.22 -67.34 -36.31
N LYS A 6 -16.72 -67.00 -37.51
CA LYS A 6 -16.36 -65.75 -38.21
C LYS A 6 -17.04 -64.51 -37.60
N ALA A 7 -18.29 -64.65 -37.16
CA ALA A 7 -19.03 -63.58 -36.50
C ALA A 7 -18.43 -63.22 -35.13
N SER A 8 -17.99 -64.21 -34.35
CA SER A 8 -17.35 -63.99 -33.05
C SER A 8 -15.99 -63.28 -33.16
N SER A 9 -15.20 -63.57 -34.20
CA SER A 9 -13.92 -62.88 -34.45
C SER A 9 -14.10 -61.43 -34.91
N GLU A 10 -15.11 -61.15 -35.73
CA GLU A 10 -15.41 -59.79 -36.20
C GLU A 10 -15.98 -58.90 -35.09
N LEU A 11 -16.83 -59.45 -34.21
CA LEU A 11 -17.34 -58.74 -33.02
C LEU A 11 -16.22 -58.38 -32.03
N GLY A 12 -15.27 -59.30 -31.78
CA GLY A 12 -14.10 -59.04 -30.92
C GLY A 12 -13.12 -58.00 -31.50
N TYR A 13 -12.94 -58.00 -32.82
CA TYR A 13 -12.11 -57.03 -33.53
C TYR A 13 -12.73 -55.60 -33.52
N ASN A 14 -14.04 -55.50 -33.71
CA ASN A 14 -14.74 -54.21 -33.68
C ASN A 14 -14.83 -53.62 -32.25
N ALA A 15 -15.00 -54.45 -31.23
CA ALA A 15 -14.98 -54.02 -29.84
C ALA A 15 -13.59 -53.54 -29.39
N SER A 16 -12.50 -54.18 -29.84
CA SER A 16 -11.14 -53.76 -29.53
C SER A 16 -10.74 -52.46 -30.23
N ASN A 17 -11.15 -52.26 -31.49
CA ASN A 17 -10.96 -50.98 -32.20
C ASN A 17 -11.77 -49.84 -31.58
N SER A 18 -13.02 -50.07 -31.17
CA SER A 18 -13.83 -49.06 -30.47
C SER A 18 -13.18 -48.63 -29.14
N LYS A 19 -12.66 -49.59 -28.34
CA LYS A 19 -11.90 -49.29 -27.11
C LYS A 19 -10.62 -48.49 -27.40
N LYS A 20 -9.91 -48.79 -28.49
CA LYS A 20 -8.71 -48.06 -28.92
C LYS A 20 -9.04 -46.63 -29.35
N LEU A 21 -10.12 -46.41 -30.10
CA LEU A 21 -10.60 -45.07 -30.46
C LEU A 21 -11.04 -44.28 -29.23
N GLN A 22 -11.76 -44.90 -28.28
CA GLN A 22 -12.13 -44.26 -27.02
C GLN A 22 -10.90 -43.88 -26.19
N ALA A 23 -9.88 -44.75 -26.12
CA ALA A 23 -8.64 -44.45 -25.44
C ALA A 23 -7.89 -43.28 -26.11
N GLN A 24 -7.82 -43.25 -27.45
CA GLN A 24 -7.23 -42.15 -28.21
C GLN A 24 -8.01 -40.84 -28.01
N SER A 25 -9.34 -40.89 -28.00
CA SER A 25 -10.20 -39.73 -27.72
C SER A 25 -9.95 -39.18 -26.32
N LYS A 26 -9.87 -40.04 -25.30
CA LYS A 26 -9.52 -39.63 -23.93
C LYS A 26 -8.13 -38.99 -23.85
N ILE A 27 -7.14 -39.55 -24.53
CA ILE A 27 -5.78 -38.98 -24.60
C ILE A 27 -5.81 -37.60 -25.26
N SER A 28 -6.52 -37.46 -26.37
CA SER A 28 -6.66 -36.18 -27.08
C SER A 28 -7.40 -35.14 -26.24
N ALA A 29 -8.51 -35.50 -25.61
CA ALA A 29 -9.25 -34.63 -24.69
C ALA A 29 -8.36 -34.17 -23.52
N THR A 30 -7.58 -35.07 -22.94
CA THR A 30 -6.62 -34.75 -21.86
C THR A 30 -5.56 -33.76 -22.34
N LYS A 31 -5.05 -33.92 -23.57
CA LYS A 31 -4.08 -32.96 -24.15
C LYS A 31 -4.69 -31.58 -24.32
N ILE A 32 -5.93 -31.50 -24.84
CA ILE A 32 -6.65 -30.24 -25.03
C ILE A 32 -6.91 -29.57 -23.67
N GLN A 33 -7.40 -30.31 -22.68
CA GLN A 33 -7.62 -29.81 -21.32
C GLN A 33 -6.33 -29.28 -20.68
N LYS A 34 -5.23 -30.01 -20.78
CA LYS A 34 -3.92 -29.56 -20.27
C LYS A 34 -3.46 -28.29 -20.98
N ALA A 35 -3.58 -28.22 -22.30
CA ALA A 35 -3.22 -27.03 -23.06
C ALA A 35 -4.05 -25.81 -22.66
N TRP A 36 -5.36 -26.01 -22.43
CA TRP A 36 -6.26 -24.97 -21.95
C TRP A 36 -5.89 -24.48 -20.54
N LEU A 37 -5.66 -25.39 -19.59
CA LEU A 37 -5.24 -25.03 -18.23
C LEU A 37 -3.92 -24.25 -18.23
N ILE A 38 -2.93 -24.70 -19.01
CA ILE A 38 -1.66 -23.99 -19.18
C ILE A 38 -1.88 -22.58 -19.75
N TYR A 39 -2.79 -22.44 -20.72
CA TYR A 39 -3.13 -21.14 -21.29
C TYR A 39 -3.78 -20.21 -20.25
N VAL A 40 -4.74 -20.72 -19.46
CA VAL A 40 -5.39 -19.99 -18.38
C VAL A 40 -4.37 -19.56 -17.33
N ASP A 41 -3.51 -20.47 -16.86
CA ASP A 41 -2.49 -20.19 -15.86
C ASP A 41 -1.48 -19.14 -16.34
N LYS A 42 -1.01 -19.25 -17.59
CA LYS A 42 -0.12 -18.26 -18.20
C LYS A 42 -0.78 -16.89 -18.30
N THR A 43 -2.08 -16.86 -18.60
CA THR A 43 -2.84 -15.62 -18.72
C THR A 43 -3.04 -14.98 -17.36
N LEU A 44 -3.43 -15.76 -16.35
CA LEU A 44 -3.56 -15.31 -14.97
C LEU A 44 -2.22 -14.81 -14.41
N PHE A 45 -1.11 -15.50 -14.67
CA PHE A 45 0.22 -15.07 -14.25
C PHE A 45 0.60 -13.70 -14.85
N LYS A 46 0.26 -13.43 -16.13
CA LYS A 46 0.50 -12.11 -16.73
C LYS A 46 -0.28 -11.02 -16.00
N LEU A 47 -1.56 -11.25 -15.72
CA LEU A 47 -2.39 -10.30 -14.96
C LEU A 47 -1.81 -10.03 -13.57
N LEU A 48 -1.46 -11.10 -12.85
CA LEU A 48 -0.86 -11.00 -11.52
C LEU A 48 0.48 -10.23 -11.58
N LYS A 49 1.28 -10.44 -12.62
CA LYS A 49 2.51 -9.68 -12.84
C LYS A 49 2.22 -8.18 -13.01
N HIS A 50 1.22 -7.82 -13.81
CA HIS A 50 0.81 -6.42 -13.95
C HIS A 50 0.33 -5.82 -12.63
N VAL A 51 -0.39 -6.61 -11.81
CA VAL A 51 -0.80 -6.22 -10.46
C VAL A 51 0.39 -5.90 -9.57
N ILE A 52 1.41 -6.77 -9.51
CA ILE A 52 2.61 -6.50 -8.69
C ILE A 52 3.33 -5.24 -9.16
N CYS A 53 3.52 -5.08 -10.48
CA CYS A 53 4.14 -3.87 -11.01
C CYS A 53 3.32 -2.63 -10.63
N ALA A 54 2.01 -2.63 -10.84
CA ALA A 54 1.14 -1.51 -10.48
C ALA A 54 1.18 -1.19 -8.98
N ALA A 55 1.19 -2.23 -8.14
CA ALA A 55 1.32 -2.09 -6.69
C ALA A 55 2.65 -1.41 -6.31
N GLU A 56 3.77 -1.81 -6.90
CA GLU A 56 5.10 -1.26 -6.58
C GLU A 56 5.28 0.19 -7.03
N TYR A 57 4.78 0.56 -8.22
CA TYR A 57 5.03 1.88 -8.80
C TYR A 57 3.99 2.94 -8.44
N CYS A 58 2.72 2.55 -8.27
CA CYS A 58 1.63 3.53 -8.26
C CYS A 58 0.77 3.48 -7.00
N VAL A 59 0.61 2.32 -6.36
CA VAL A 59 -0.46 2.13 -5.35
C VAL A 59 0.01 1.60 -4.01
N ALA A 60 1.31 1.40 -3.81
CA ALA A 60 1.87 0.82 -2.58
C ALA A 60 1.36 1.51 -1.31
N HIS A 61 1.39 2.84 -1.28
CA HIS A 61 0.91 3.63 -0.15
C HIS A 61 -0.59 3.45 0.11
N GLU A 62 -1.43 3.50 -0.94
CA GLU A 62 -2.88 3.36 -0.79
C GLU A 62 -3.29 1.96 -0.33
N LEU A 63 -2.61 0.93 -0.81
CA LEU A 63 -2.78 -0.44 -0.32
C LEU A 63 -2.37 -0.53 1.16
N LEU A 64 -1.19 0.02 1.51
CA LEU A 64 -0.70 -0.02 2.88
C LEU A 64 -1.60 0.75 3.84
N LYS A 65 -2.21 1.86 3.41
CA LYS A 65 -3.18 2.64 4.20
C LYS A 65 -4.39 1.80 4.62
N LYS A 66 -4.78 0.80 3.82
CA LYS A 66 -5.86 -0.14 4.15
C LYS A 66 -5.41 -1.28 5.05
N VAL A 67 -4.16 -1.74 4.91
CA VAL A 67 -3.62 -2.83 5.75
C VAL A 67 -3.17 -2.32 7.12
N SER A 68 -2.36 -1.27 7.15
CA SER A 68 -1.79 -0.64 8.34
C SER A 68 -1.62 0.86 8.12
N PRO A 69 -2.58 1.69 8.57
CA PRO A 69 -2.50 3.15 8.45
C PRO A 69 -1.25 3.73 9.11
N LYS A 70 -0.80 3.13 10.22
CA LYS A 70 0.40 3.55 10.96
C LYS A 70 1.67 3.39 10.10
N GLU A 71 1.83 2.24 9.47
CA GLU A 71 2.98 2.00 8.57
C GLU A 71 2.89 2.83 7.30
N ALA A 72 1.69 3.05 6.77
CA ALA A 72 1.50 3.93 5.61
C ALA A 72 1.96 5.37 5.89
N ALA A 73 1.66 5.89 7.08
CA ALA A 73 2.13 7.20 7.50
C ALA A 73 3.66 7.27 7.55
N LEU A 74 4.32 6.23 8.08
CA LEU A 74 5.80 6.14 8.13
C LEU A 74 6.41 6.02 6.73
N VAL A 75 5.80 5.27 5.82
CA VAL A 75 6.29 5.15 4.44
C VAL A 75 6.17 6.46 3.65
N LYS A 76 5.20 7.31 4.00
CA LYS A 76 5.01 8.62 3.37
C LYS A 76 5.92 9.71 3.96
N ASP A 77 6.50 9.48 5.13
CA ASP A 77 7.40 10.42 5.79
C ASP A 77 8.66 10.63 4.94
N PRO A 78 8.96 11.87 4.48
CA PRO A 78 10.14 12.15 3.67
C PRO A 78 11.47 11.84 4.35
N SER A 79 11.51 11.87 5.70
CA SER A 79 12.71 11.53 6.47
C SER A 79 12.99 10.02 6.44
N MET A 80 11.94 9.21 6.25
CA MET A 80 12.00 7.77 6.23
C MET A 80 12.08 7.29 4.78
N LYS A 81 13.28 6.97 4.32
CA LYS A 81 13.48 6.40 2.98
C LYS A 81 12.97 4.94 2.93
N CYS A 82 11.67 4.73 2.88
CA CYS A 82 11.04 3.40 2.84
C CYS A 82 10.62 3.01 1.43
N LYS A 83 10.68 1.70 1.11
CA LYS A 83 10.16 1.09 -0.11
C LYS A 83 9.39 -0.18 0.23
N VAL A 84 8.12 -0.22 -0.16
CA VAL A 84 7.32 -1.45 -0.13
C VAL A 84 7.70 -2.31 -1.33
N ARG A 85 7.93 -3.61 -1.12
CA ARG A 85 8.10 -4.58 -2.21
C ARG A 85 7.01 -5.62 -2.13
N PHE A 86 6.55 -6.06 -3.29
CA PHE A 86 5.53 -7.10 -3.42
C PHE A 86 6.14 -8.36 -4.05
N ARG A 87 5.65 -9.53 -3.65
CA ARG A 87 6.09 -10.83 -4.17
C ARG A 87 4.92 -11.79 -4.28
N PHE A 88 5.08 -12.81 -5.11
CA PHE A 88 4.21 -13.98 -5.08
C PHE A 88 4.66 -14.94 -3.99
N GLY A 89 3.70 -15.52 -3.28
CA GLY A 89 3.87 -16.59 -2.32
C GLY A 89 2.85 -17.71 -2.55
N GLY A 90 3.11 -18.85 -1.94
CA GLY A 90 2.28 -20.05 -2.06
C GLY A 90 3.01 -21.21 -2.69
N GLU A 91 2.63 -22.42 -2.29
CA GLU A 91 3.22 -23.68 -2.78
C GLU A 91 2.58 -24.15 -4.09
N LYS A 92 1.34 -23.75 -4.34
CA LYS A 92 0.54 -24.13 -5.51
C LYS A 92 0.07 -22.89 -6.25
N PHE A 93 -0.14 -23.05 -7.55
CA PHE A 93 -0.76 -22.03 -8.39
C PHE A 93 -2.29 -22.04 -8.19
N PRO A 94 -2.98 -20.88 -8.19
CA PRO A 94 -2.44 -19.51 -8.33
C PRO A 94 -1.79 -18.98 -7.04
N PRO A 95 -0.71 -18.18 -7.15
CA PRO A 95 -0.03 -17.65 -5.98
C PRO A 95 -0.83 -16.51 -5.34
N PHE A 96 -0.64 -16.32 -4.04
CA PHE A 96 -1.11 -15.12 -3.34
C PHE A 96 -0.03 -14.04 -3.31
N ILE A 97 -0.46 -12.79 -3.12
CA ILE A 97 0.46 -11.65 -3.05
C ILE A 97 0.94 -11.46 -1.60
N MET A 98 2.23 -11.22 -1.43
CA MET A 98 2.86 -10.86 -0.17
C MET A 98 3.54 -9.50 -0.31
N TYR A 99 3.72 -8.79 0.80
CA TYR A 99 4.46 -7.53 0.84
C TYR A 99 5.41 -7.47 2.05
N LYS A 100 6.47 -6.67 1.90
CA LYS A 100 7.44 -6.36 2.96
C LYS A 100 7.96 -4.94 2.78
N ILE A 101 8.21 -4.25 3.90
CA ILE A 101 8.70 -2.87 3.90
C ILE A 101 10.21 -2.89 4.10
N PHE A 102 10.94 -2.23 3.21
CA PHE A 102 12.38 -2.11 3.25
C PHE A 102 12.78 -0.67 3.44
N PHE A 103 13.84 -0.43 4.21
CA PHE A 103 14.51 0.86 4.22
C PHE A 103 15.48 0.92 3.03
N LYS A 104 15.31 1.93 2.18
CA LYS A 104 16.27 2.29 1.15
C LYS A 104 17.47 2.90 1.87
N ASN A 105 18.55 2.17 1.81
CA ASN A 105 19.75 2.49 2.52
C ASN A 105 20.81 2.90 1.51
N ASP A 106 21.40 4.08 1.67
CA ASP A 106 22.42 4.61 0.76
C ASP A 106 23.80 3.96 1.02
N GLY A 107 23.82 2.70 1.48
CA GLY A 107 25.03 1.93 1.78
C GLY A 107 25.30 1.67 3.27
N HIS A 108 24.55 2.26 4.20
CA HIS A 108 24.81 2.19 5.64
C HIS A 108 23.89 1.22 6.39
N GLY A 109 24.23 -0.07 6.49
CA GLY A 109 23.39 -1.12 7.14
C GLY A 109 22.43 -0.64 8.24
N ASN A 110 21.13 -0.89 8.06
CA ASN A 110 20.11 -0.41 9.00
C ASN A 110 20.29 -1.07 10.35
N LYS A 111 20.51 -0.28 11.41
CA LYS A 111 20.63 -0.77 12.77
C LYS A 111 19.24 -0.87 13.39
N TYR A 112 18.82 -2.10 13.69
CA TYR A 112 17.65 -2.34 14.51
C TYR A 112 18.02 -2.17 15.98
N PHE A 113 17.20 -1.42 16.70
CA PHE A 113 17.30 -1.30 18.15
C PHE A 113 16.36 -2.31 18.79
N SER A 114 16.91 -3.16 19.67
CA SER A 114 16.13 -4.07 20.50
C SER A 114 16.49 -3.81 21.95
N GLY A 115 15.49 -3.87 22.84
CA GLY A 115 15.72 -3.81 24.28
C GLY A 115 16.65 -4.93 24.74
N LYS A 116 16.59 -6.11 24.11
CA LYS A 116 17.48 -7.25 24.41
C LYS A 116 18.94 -6.93 24.12
N ASP A 117 19.23 -6.36 22.95
CA ASP A 117 20.59 -5.96 22.56
C ASP A 117 21.15 -4.84 23.45
N LEU A 118 20.28 -3.97 23.99
CA LEU A 118 20.67 -2.77 24.76
C LEU A 118 20.78 -3.04 26.26
N LEU A 119 19.90 -3.85 26.83
CA LEU A 119 19.78 -4.10 28.27
C LEU A 119 20.54 -5.37 28.65
N LYS A 120 21.81 -5.21 29.04
CA LYS A 120 22.59 -6.34 29.55
C LYS A 120 22.03 -6.80 30.92
N PRO A 121 21.97 -8.12 31.20
CA PRO A 121 21.38 -8.68 32.43
C PRO A 121 21.90 -8.09 33.76
N SER A 122 23.13 -7.56 33.76
CA SER A 122 23.77 -6.92 34.93
C SER A 122 23.74 -5.39 34.91
N SER A 123 23.04 -4.77 33.97
CA SER A 123 22.98 -3.32 33.85
C SER A 123 21.96 -2.70 34.80
N LYS A 124 22.25 -1.49 35.31
CA LYS A 124 21.31 -0.68 36.09
C LYS A 124 19.97 -0.50 35.36
N ALA A 125 20.01 -0.44 34.03
CA ALA A 125 18.82 -0.30 33.19
C ALA A 125 17.85 -1.49 33.30
N VAL A 126 18.33 -2.72 33.56
CA VAL A 126 17.46 -3.89 33.83
C VAL A 126 16.78 -3.75 35.20
N ALA A 127 17.51 -3.31 36.22
CA ALA A 127 16.94 -3.06 37.54
C ALA A 127 15.89 -1.94 37.50
N ASP A 128 16.13 -0.89 36.71
CA ASP A 128 15.17 0.19 36.50
C ASP A 128 13.96 -0.30 35.69
N ALA A 129 14.16 -1.16 34.66
CA ALA A 129 13.07 -1.79 33.93
C ALA A 129 12.18 -2.66 34.83
N TYR A 130 12.78 -3.44 35.75
CA TYR A 130 12.04 -4.19 36.75
C TYR A 130 11.16 -3.27 37.63
N LYS A 131 11.72 -2.15 38.10
CA LYS A 131 10.99 -1.17 38.91
C LYS A 131 9.84 -0.51 38.15
N ILE A 132 10.03 -0.20 36.87
CA ILE A 132 9.02 0.47 36.02
C ILE A 132 7.90 -0.49 35.63
N MET A 133 8.24 -1.71 35.20
CA MET A 133 7.26 -2.68 34.70
C MET A 133 6.55 -3.43 35.83
N GLY A 134 7.20 -3.55 36.99
CA GLY A 134 6.74 -4.38 38.09
C GLY A 134 7.08 -5.85 37.91
N GLU A 135 7.06 -6.57 39.03
CA GLU A 135 7.53 -7.95 39.17
C GLU A 135 6.89 -8.90 38.15
N ARG A 136 5.55 -8.92 38.09
CA ARG A 136 4.80 -9.88 37.27
C ARG A 136 5.14 -9.78 35.77
N LEU A 137 5.13 -8.57 35.22
CA LEU A 137 5.38 -8.36 33.80
C LEU A 137 6.84 -8.62 33.44
N PHE A 138 7.76 -8.25 34.33
CA PHE A 138 9.17 -8.54 34.16
C PHE A 138 9.43 -10.05 34.12
N TYR A 139 8.95 -10.80 35.12
CA TYR A 139 9.12 -12.25 35.15
C TYR A 139 8.46 -12.93 33.96
N GLN A 140 7.27 -12.50 33.56
CA GLN A 140 6.62 -13.04 32.38
C GLN A 140 7.50 -12.88 31.12
N GLN A 141 8.09 -11.70 30.91
CA GLN A 141 8.99 -11.46 29.77
C GLN A 141 10.21 -12.38 29.79
N VAL A 142 10.81 -12.59 30.98
CA VAL A 142 11.97 -13.50 31.14
C VAL A 142 11.58 -14.95 30.83
N MET A 143 10.44 -15.41 31.35
CA MET A 143 9.94 -16.77 31.08
C MET A 143 9.60 -16.98 29.59
N GLU A 144 9.03 -15.97 28.93
CA GLU A 144 8.75 -16.02 27.50
C GLU A 144 10.05 -16.11 26.68
N ASP A 145 11.09 -15.38 27.09
CA ASP A 145 12.40 -15.41 26.45
C ASP A 145 13.07 -16.79 26.61
N GLU A 146 13.04 -17.38 27.80
CA GLU A 146 13.53 -18.74 28.04
C GLU A 146 12.78 -19.79 27.22
N HIS A 147 11.45 -19.69 27.18
CA HIS A 147 10.62 -20.58 26.36
C HIS A 147 10.97 -20.46 24.87
N PHE A 148 11.18 -19.23 24.38
CA PHE A 148 11.61 -18.98 23.01
C PHE A 148 12.96 -19.62 22.70
N PHE A 149 13.93 -19.48 23.61
CA PHE A 149 15.25 -20.10 23.50
C PHE A 149 15.15 -21.63 23.46
N GLN A 150 14.37 -22.23 24.36
CA GLN A 150 14.17 -23.69 24.37
C GLN A 150 13.60 -24.21 23.05
N LYS A 151 12.67 -23.46 22.46
CA LYS A 151 11.98 -23.82 21.21
C LYS A 151 12.86 -23.69 19.97
N PHE A 152 13.63 -22.61 19.85
CA PHE A 152 14.35 -22.29 18.61
C PHE A 152 15.86 -22.49 18.68
N LYS A 153 16.45 -22.58 19.88
CA LYS A 153 17.89 -22.73 20.21
C LYS A 153 18.81 -21.58 19.76
N VAL A 154 18.56 -21.00 18.59
CA VAL A 154 19.29 -19.83 18.07
C VAL A 154 18.37 -18.63 18.15
N THR A 155 18.46 -17.87 19.25
CA THR A 155 17.58 -16.73 19.50
C THR A 155 18.30 -15.41 19.66
N ASP A 156 19.58 -15.43 19.98
CA ASP A 156 20.44 -14.25 20.07
C ASP A 156 21.63 -14.37 19.10
N ARG A 157 22.29 -13.25 18.83
CA ARG A 157 23.53 -13.18 18.06
C ARG A 157 24.63 -14.05 18.67
N MET A 158 24.63 -14.24 19.99
CA MET A 158 25.61 -15.08 20.69
C MET A 158 25.42 -16.57 20.37
N ASP A 159 24.21 -16.98 19.99
CA ASP A 159 23.89 -18.37 19.64
C ASP A 159 24.26 -18.70 18.18
N VAL A 160 24.58 -17.69 17.37
CA VAL A 160 24.88 -17.84 15.95
C VAL A 160 26.32 -18.29 15.76
N VAL A 161 26.50 -19.58 15.47
CA VAL A 161 27.83 -20.16 15.17
C VAL A 161 28.03 -20.34 13.67
N THR A 162 26.98 -20.68 12.93
CA THR A 162 27.04 -20.94 11.48
C THR A 162 26.27 -19.92 10.65
N VAL A 163 26.53 -19.91 9.33
CA VAL A 163 25.75 -19.11 8.37
C VAL A 163 24.28 -19.54 8.35
N GLN A 164 24.00 -20.83 8.55
CA GLN A 164 22.64 -21.34 8.65
C GLN A 164 21.93 -20.80 9.89
N ASP A 165 22.62 -20.78 11.03
CA ASP A 165 22.12 -20.18 12.28
C ASP A 165 21.83 -18.70 12.09
N TYR A 166 22.70 -17.98 11.37
CA TYR A 166 22.47 -16.57 11.06
C TYR A 166 21.21 -16.36 10.22
N MET A 167 20.96 -17.21 9.23
CA MET A 167 19.74 -17.16 8.41
C MET A 167 18.49 -17.47 9.25
N HIS A 168 18.56 -18.48 10.13
CA HIS A 168 17.48 -18.82 11.05
C HIS A 168 17.18 -17.69 12.04
N TYR A 169 18.22 -17.15 12.67
CA TYR A 169 18.13 -15.99 13.57
C TYR A 169 17.50 -14.78 12.87
N CYS A 170 17.95 -14.43 11.66
CA CYS A 170 17.36 -13.31 10.91
C CYS A 170 15.88 -13.54 10.57
N SER A 171 15.52 -14.76 10.18
CA SER A 171 14.13 -15.14 9.89
C SER A 171 13.26 -15.09 11.15
N LEU A 172 13.80 -15.54 12.29
CA LEU A 172 13.15 -15.49 13.59
C LEU A 172 12.91 -14.03 14.00
N MET A 173 13.95 -13.19 13.95
CA MET A 173 13.85 -11.76 14.28
C MET A 173 12.81 -11.04 13.43
N ASP A 174 12.72 -11.34 12.13
CA ASP A 174 11.71 -10.76 11.25
C ASP A 174 10.27 -11.21 11.61
N LYS A 175 10.09 -12.43 12.13
CA LYS A 175 8.80 -12.98 12.56
C LYS A 175 8.39 -12.55 13.97
N THR A 176 9.35 -12.36 14.87
CA THR A 176 9.10 -11.99 16.26
C THR A 176 8.48 -10.58 16.32
N PRO A 177 7.40 -10.39 17.12
CA PRO A 177 6.75 -9.10 17.25
C PRO A 177 7.67 -8.07 17.92
N ALA A 178 7.42 -6.79 17.65
CA ALA A 178 8.21 -5.69 18.20
C ALA A 178 8.13 -5.61 19.74
N SER A 179 7.00 -6.02 20.32
CA SER A 179 6.80 -6.09 21.78
C SER A 179 7.78 -7.04 22.46
N SER A 180 8.20 -8.11 21.77
CA SER A 180 9.13 -9.12 22.30
C SER A 180 10.58 -8.90 21.82
N GLY A 181 10.90 -7.68 21.37
CA GLY A 181 12.24 -7.31 20.88
C GLY A 181 12.56 -7.77 19.46
N GLY A 182 11.58 -8.23 18.69
CA GLY A 182 11.72 -8.59 17.29
C GLY A 182 11.53 -7.41 16.32
N ARG A 183 11.71 -7.66 15.03
CA ARG A 183 11.57 -6.64 13.97
C ARG A 183 10.16 -6.52 13.42
N ASN A 184 9.32 -7.54 13.62
CA ASN A 184 7.96 -7.62 13.06
C ASN A 184 7.88 -7.24 11.57
N ASN A 185 8.87 -7.67 10.78
CA ASN A 185 9.00 -7.32 9.36
C ASN A 185 9.15 -8.56 8.50
N HIS A 186 8.28 -9.54 8.70
CA HIS A 186 8.17 -10.73 7.85
C HIS A 186 7.41 -10.41 6.55
N TRP A 187 7.45 -11.32 5.58
CA TRP A 187 6.59 -11.24 4.41
C TRP A 187 5.13 -11.43 4.83
N ARG A 188 4.29 -10.43 4.62
CA ARG A 188 2.88 -10.43 5.03
C ARG A 188 1.98 -10.65 3.82
N ARG A 189 0.98 -11.53 3.94
CA ARG A 189 -0.01 -11.77 2.87
C ARG A 189 -0.91 -10.54 2.70
N LEU A 190 -1.07 -10.09 1.46
CA LEU A 190 -2.06 -9.10 1.07
C LEU A 190 -3.40 -9.82 0.89
N THR A 191 -4.45 -9.35 1.56
CA THR A 191 -5.80 -9.96 1.47
C THR A 191 -6.70 -9.11 0.59
N LEU A 192 -7.71 -9.72 -0.04
CA LEU A 192 -8.70 -8.97 -0.84
C LEU A 192 -9.37 -7.82 -0.07
N ARG A 193 -9.56 -7.98 1.25
CA ARG A 193 -10.12 -6.93 2.13
C ARG A 193 -9.29 -5.64 2.14
N SER A 194 -7.99 -5.76 1.89
CA SER A 194 -7.08 -4.62 1.85
C SER A 194 -7.00 -3.93 0.49
N ILE A 195 -7.54 -4.56 -0.56
CA ILE A 195 -7.53 -4.02 -1.92
C ILE A 195 -8.87 -3.33 -2.17
N PRO A 196 -8.89 -2.04 -2.59
CA PRO A 196 -10.14 -1.37 -2.94
C PRO A 196 -10.86 -2.08 -4.10
N LYS A 197 -12.12 -2.46 -3.92
CA LYS A 197 -13.00 -3.05 -4.97
C LYS A 197 -13.11 -2.17 -6.22
N THR A 198 -12.86 -0.88 -6.06
CA THR A 198 -12.84 0.12 -7.13
C THR A 198 -11.69 -0.06 -8.13
N MET A 199 -10.63 -0.78 -7.76
CA MET A 199 -9.46 -1.01 -8.62
C MET A 199 -9.58 -2.32 -9.40
N MET A 200 -9.01 -2.35 -10.60
CA MET A 200 -8.87 -3.59 -11.40
C MET A 200 -8.01 -4.64 -10.67
N MET A 201 -7.06 -4.20 -9.84
CA MET A 201 -6.29 -5.09 -8.99
C MET A 201 -7.16 -6.01 -8.14
N TYR A 202 -8.28 -5.51 -7.60
CA TYR A 202 -9.20 -6.34 -6.80
C TYR A 202 -9.73 -7.49 -7.63
N ASP A 203 -10.25 -7.22 -8.84
CA ASP A 203 -10.84 -8.25 -9.70
C ASP A 203 -9.82 -9.29 -10.15
N ILE A 204 -8.58 -8.88 -10.41
CA ILE A 204 -7.52 -9.81 -10.81
C ILE A 204 -7.15 -10.74 -9.66
N VAL A 205 -7.04 -10.22 -8.44
CA VAL A 205 -6.74 -11.03 -7.26
C VAL A 205 -7.94 -11.89 -6.88
N ASP A 206 -9.16 -11.39 -7.04
CA ASP A 206 -10.41 -12.13 -6.79
C ASP A 206 -10.58 -13.26 -7.80
N TYR A 207 -10.26 -13.03 -9.07
CA TYR A 207 -10.19 -14.07 -10.10
C TYR A 207 -9.13 -15.12 -9.78
N ALA A 208 -7.98 -14.72 -9.21
CA ALA A 208 -6.97 -15.67 -8.77
C ALA A 208 -7.45 -16.53 -7.59
N GLU A 209 -8.16 -15.95 -6.62
CA GLU A 209 -8.63 -16.70 -5.43
C GLU A 209 -9.90 -17.54 -5.71
N SER A 210 -10.80 -17.06 -6.59
CA SER A 210 -12.12 -17.68 -6.83
C SER A 210 -12.24 -18.43 -8.15
N GLY A 211 -11.41 -18.13 -9.16
CA GLY A 211 -11.56 -18.62 -10.52
C GLY A 211 -12.71 -17.98 -11.32
N VAL A 212 -13.43 -17.02 -10.74
CA VAL A 212 -14.56 -16.33 -11.39
C VAL A 212 -14.09 -15.00 -11.97
N ILE A 213 -14.30 -14.79 -13.28
CA ILE A 213 -13.93 -13.55 -13.95
C ILE A 213 -15.04 -12.50 -13.77
N SER A 214 -14.69 -11.30 -13.35
CA SER A 214 -15.65 -10.18 -13.29
C SER A 214 -15.95 -9.65 -14.70
N ASP A 215 -17.15 -9.13 -14.94
CA ASP A 215 -17.50 -8.49 -16.22
C ASP A 215 -16.54 -7.36 -16.60
N ARG A 216 -16.04 -6.65 -15.58
CA ARG A 216 -15.07 -5.56 -15.74
C ARG A 216 -13.72 -6.09 -16.21
N LEU A 217 -13.22 -7.13 -15.56
CA LEU A 217 -11.97 -7.77 -15.96
C LEU A 217 -12.10 -8.40 -17.34
N GLN A 218 -13.24 -9.03 -17.65
CA GLN A 218 -13.49 -9.66 -18.94
C GLN A 218 -13.37 -8.67 -20.11
N LYS A 219 -13.85 -7.42 -19.94
CA LYS A 219 -13.73 -6.36 -20.96
C LYS A 219 -12.28 -5.95 -21.21
N GLU A 220 -11.49 -5.79 -20.15
CA GLU A 220 -10.09 -5.37 -20.24
C GLU A 220 -9.12 -6.55 -20.51
N MET A 221 -9.59 -7.79 -20.37
CA MET A 221 -8.80 -9.01 -20.39
C MET A 221 -7.95 -9.14 -21.66
N LYS A 222 -8.57 -8.84 -22.81
CA LYS A 222 -7.91 -8.91 -24.12
C LYS A 222 -6.70 -7.96 -24.17
N TYR A 223 -6.84 -6.76 -23.60
CA TYR A 223 -5.79 -5.75 -23.61
C TYR A 223 -4.71 -6.02 -22.55
N LEU A 224 -5.10 -6.40 -21.33
CA LEU A 224 -4.17 -6.68 -20.23
C LEU A 224 -3.35 -7.97 -20.42
N SER A 225 -3.82 -8.91 -21.23
CA SER A 225 -3.11 -10.17 -21.51
C SER A 225 -2.07 -10.07 -22.63
N GLN A 226 -2.10 -8.98 -23.38
CA GLN A 226 -1.17 -8.72 -24.48
C GLN A 226 0.20 -8.28 -23.95
N LYS A 227 1.26 -8.76 -24.59
CA LYS A 227 2.62 -8.30 -24.31
C LYS A 227 2.75 -6.85 -24.80
N PRO A 228 3.16 -5.90 -23.96
CA PRO A 228 3.32 -4.51 -24.39
C PRO A 228 4.41 -4.43 -25.46
N GLN A 229 4.06 -3.84 -26.60
CA GLN A 229 4.99 -3.58 -27.71
C GLN A 229 5.63 -2.19 -27.59
N THR A 230 4.90 -1.22 -27.02
CA THR A 230 5.36 0.16 -26.80
C THR A 230 5.38 0.53 -25.33
N GLU A 231 6.16 1.56 -24.99
CA GLU A 231 6.23 2.13 -23.65
C GLU A 231 4.85 2.68 -23.21
N GLU A 232 4.17 3.38 -24.10
CA GLU A 232 2.85 3.95 -23.86
C GLU A 232 1.81 2.88 -23.53
N MET A 233 1.82 1.76 -24.28
CA MET A 233 0.94 0.63 -23.99
C MET A 233 1.22 0.05 -22.59
N ARG A 234 2.50 -0.05 -22.19
CA ARG A 234 2.87 -0.52 -20.85
C ARG A 234 2.36 0.45 -19.77
N GLN A 235 2.52 1.74 -19.97
CA GLN A 235 2.05 2.77 -19.02
C GLN A 235 0.54 2.76 -18.90
N HIS A 236 -0.19 2.66 -20.01
CA HIS A 236 -1.64 2.59 -20.01
C HIS A 236 -2.16 1.29 -19.36
N GLN A 237 -1.51 0.15 -19.59
CA GLN A 237 -1.82 -1.09 -18.85
C GLN A 237 -1.60 -0.91 -17.34
N LEU A 238 -0.51 -0.25 -16.93
CA LEU A 238 -0.21 0.02 -15.53
C LEU A 238 -1.23 0.97 -14.90
N GLU A 239 -1.62 2.03 -15.61
CA GLU A 239 -2.66 2.97 -15.20
C GLU A 239 -4.00 2.25 -15.05
N THR A 240 -4.38 1.41 -16.02
CA THR A 240 -5.62 0.64 -15.98
C THR A 240 -5.72 -0.23 -14.73
N VAL A 241 -4.61 -0.84 -14.32
CA VAL A 241 -4.56 -1.69 -13.12
C VAL A 241 -4.57 -0.87 -11.82
N SER A 242 -3.88 0.28 -11.81
CA SER A 242 -3.67 1.11 -10.61
C SER A 242 -4.78 2.13 -10.34
N LYS A 243 -5.54 2.54 -11.36
CA LYS A 243 -6.55 3.61 -11.26
C LYS A 243 -7.66 3.25 -10.28
N VAL A 244 -7.80 4.10 -9.25
CA VAL A 244 -8.94 4.05 -8.32
C VAL A 244 -10.15 4.63 -9.03
N ARG A 245 -11.10 3.78 -9.43
CA ARG A 245 -12.35 4.24 -10.04
C ARG A 245 -13.27 4.72 -8.93
N TYR A 246 -13.72 5.96 -8.98
CA TYR A 246 -14.80 6.38 -8.10
C TYR A 246 -16.08 5.67 -8.55
N PRO A 247 -16.95 5.22 -7.63
CA PRO A 247 -18.32 4.89 -8.00
C PRO A 247 -18.83 6.06 -8.84
N SER A 248 -19.34 5.77 -10.04
CA SER A 248 -20.26 6.72 -10.65
C SER A 248 -21.45 6.74 -9.71
N PHE A 249 -21.39 7.61 -8.69
CA PHE A 249 -22.61 8.03 -8.07
C PHE A 249 -23.42 8.57 -9.24
N PRO A 250 -24.61 8.02 -9.54
CA PRO A 250 -25.55 8.84 -10.27
C PRO A 250 -25.57 10.12 -9.44
N ILE A 251 -25.16 11.23 -10.04
CA ILE A 251 -25.53 12.52 -9.50
C ILE A 251 -27.04 12.44 -9.58
N VAL A 252 -27.67 11.97 -8.51
CA VAL A 252 -29.04 12.28 -8.19
C VAL A 252 -28.94 13.77 -8.04
N ARG A 253 -29.12 14.47 -9.17
CA ARG A 253 -29.37 15.89 -9.15
C ARG A 253 -30.54 15.97 -8.19
N PRO A 254 -30.38 16.55 -6.99
CA PRO A 254 -31.55 16.75 -6.16
C PRO A 254 -32.53 17.47 -7.09
N PHE A 255 -33.76 16.97 -7.12
CA PHE A 255 -34.84 17.49 -7.94
C PHE A 255 -35.24 18.87 -7.39
N TYR A 256 -34.29 19.80 -7.30
CA TYR A 256 -34.55 21.21 -7.25
C TYR A 256 -34.99 21.56 -8.65
N GLN A 257 -36.31 21.49 -8.86
CA GLN A 257 -36.94 22.35 -9.84
C GLN A 257 -36.36 23.76 -9.61
N PRO A 258 -35.76 24.38 -10.63
CA PRO A 258 -35.48 25.80 -10.56
C PRO A 258 -36.82 26.47 -10.28
N TRP A 259 -36.96 27.03 -9.08
CA TRP A 259 -38.05 27.94 -8.82
C TRP A 259 -37.95 29.02 -9.89
N GLY A 260 -38.96 29.10 -10.76
CA GLY A 260 -39.09 30.18 -11.72
C GLY A 260 -39.01 31.53 -11.01
N PRO A 261 -38.79 32.63 -11.73
CA PRO A 261 -38.63 33.96 -11.14
C PRO A 261 -39.93 34.40 -10.45
N GLN A 262 -40.11 33.98 -9.20
CA GLN A 262 -41.16 34.45 -8.31
C GLN A 262 -40.64 35.69 -7.57
N GLY A 263 -41.49 36.71 -7.59
CA GLY A 263 -41.14 38.08 -7.31
C GLY A 263 -40.57 38.34 -5.91
N LYS A 264 -39.72 39.37 -5.86
CA LYS A 264 -39.34 40.21 -4.71
C LYS A 264 -39.69 39.59 -3.35
N THR A 265 -38.79 38.75 -2.83
CA THR A 265 -38.82 38.27 -1.45
C THR A 265 -38.79 39.48 -0.51
N LYS A 266 -39.91 39.76 0.16
CA LYS A 266 -39.97 40.77 1.21
C LYS A 266 -39.15 40.28 2.41
N HIS A 267 -38.04 40.94 2.65
CA HIS A 267 -37.18 40.68 3.80
C HIS A 267 -37.99 40.93 5.09
N LEU A 268 -38.28 39.89 5.88
CA LEU A 268 -38.85 40.04 7.23
C LEU A 268 -37.74 40.53 8.18
N GLY A 269 -37.37 41.80 8.02
CA GLY A 269 -36.32 42.45 8.79
C GLY A 269 -36.87 43.24 9.96
N ARG A 270 -37.10 42.60 11.11
CA ARG A 270 -37.30 43.30 12.38
C ARG A 270 -35.94 43.57 13.05
N ARG A 271 -35.07 44.34 12.38
CA ARG A 271 -33.86 44.91 13.01
C ARG A 271 -34.12 46.38 13.31
N SER A 272 -33.98 46.78 14.58
CA SER A 272 -34.08 48.19 15.01
C SER A 272 -33.14 49.08 14.19
N LYS A 273 -33.60 50.29 13.81
CA LYS A 273 -32.78 51.30 13.11
C LYS A 273 -31.45 51.58 13.82
N GLN A 274 -31.42 51.44 15.14
CA GLN A 274 -30.20 51.61 15.95
C GLN A 274 -29.17 50.49 15.70
N ALA A 275 -29.63 49.25 15.49
CA ALA A 275 -28.76 48.13 15.15
C ALA A 275 -28.15 48.28 13.74
N GLN A 276 -28.92 48.80 12.78
CA GLN A 276 -28.42 49.09 11.43
C GLN A 276 -27.34 50.19 11.46
N LYS A 277 -27.59 51.30 12.17
CA LYS A 277 -26.58 52.37 12.34
C LYS A 277 -25.30 51.87 13.02
N LYS A 278 -25.41 50.99 14.04
CA LYS A 278 -24.25 50.41 14.73
C LYS A 278 -23.39 49.55 13.80
N VAL A 279 -24.03 48.70 12.97
CA VAL A 279 -23.33 47.86 11.99
C VAL A 279 -22.65 48.72 10.92
N GLN A 280 -23.31 49.77 10.44
CA GLN A 280 -22.75 50.65 9.42
C GLN A 280 -21.55 51.45 9.96
N LYS A 281 -21.63 51.93 11.20
CA LYS A 281 -20.52 52.59 11.90
C LYS A 281 -19.33 51.66 12.10
N MET A 282 -19.57 50.41 12.52
CA MET A 282 -18.50 49.40 12.64
C MET A 282 -17.84 49.10 11.29
N LYS A 283 -18.63 49.00 10.22
CA LYS A 283 -18.10 48.75 8.87
C LYS A 283 -17.22 49.91 8.39
N GLN A 284 -17.63 51.16 8.64
CA GLN A 284 -16.84 52.35 8.32
C GLN A 284 -15.54 52.40 9.13
N ALA A 285 -15.59 52.15 10.44
CA ALA A 285 -14.39 52.13 11.29
C ALA A 285 -13.39 51.05 10.85
N TYR A 286 -13.88 49.88 10.44
CA TYR A 286 -13.03 48.82 9.93
C TYR A 286 -12.36 49.18 8.60
N MET A 287 -13.07 49.82 7.68
CA MET A 287 -12.50 50.28 6.41
C MET A 287 -11.48 51.40 6.64
N ALA A 288 -11.79 52.38 7.50
CA ALA A 288 -10.86 53.45 7.85
C ALA A 288 -9.57 52.92 8.50
N ALA A 289 -9.67 52.00 9.46
CA ALA A 289 -8.49 51.38 10.08
C ALA A 289 -7.66 50.54 9.10
N ARG A 290 -8.31 49.98 8.07
CA ARG A 290 -7.63 49.24 6.99
C ARG A 290 -6.91 50.20 6.03
N GLU A 291 -7.49 51.36 5.75
CA GLU A 291 -6.90 52.41 4.92
C GLU A 291 -5.74 53.12 5.65
N GLU A 292 -5.86 53.42 6.94
CA GLU A 292 -4.77 53.96 7.76
C GLU A 292 -3.57 53.00 7.81
N LYS A 293 -3.81 51.70 8.03
CA LYS A 293 -2.75 50.68 7.98
C LYS A 293 -2.10 50.54 6.60
N ALA A 294 -2.84 50.84 5.53
CA ALA A 294 -2.29 50.86 4.18
C ALA A 294 -1.44 52.12 3.96
N SER A 295 -1.87 53.28 4.43
CA SER A 295 -1.15 54.56 4.30
C SER A 295 0.13 54.61 5.13
N SER A 296 0.12 54.10 6.38
CA SER A 296 1.30 54.07 7.26
C SER A 296 2.40 53.14 6.77
N LYS A 297 2.05 52.10 5.99
CA LYS A 297 3.03 51.19 5.34
C LYS A 297 3.78 51.86 4.19
N VAL A 298 3.15 52.81 3.51
CA VAL A 298 3.76 53.56 2.39
C VAL A 298 4.72 54.63 2.92
N THR A 299 4.39 55.30 4.03
CA THR A 299 5.26 56.33 4.63
C THR A 299 6.54 55.76 5.25
N SER A 300 6.48 54.57 5.87
CA SER A 300 7.68 53.88 6.38
C SER A 300 8.64 53.44 5.26
N GLN A 301 8.11 53.01 4.11
CA GLN A 301 8.94 52.61 2.96
C GLN A 301 9.60 53.80 2.24
N THR A 302 9.07 55.01 2.40
CA THR A 302 9.63 56.21 1.76
C THR A 302 10.78 56.82 2.58
N LEU A 303 10.75 56.70 3.91
CA LEU A 303 11.81 57.22 4.81
C LEU A 303 13.07 56.35 4.86
N ASP A 304 12.96 55.05 4.61
CA ASP A 304 14.12 54.14 4.57
C ASP A 304 14.96 54.29 3.28
N ASN A 305 14.36 54.78 2.19
CA ASN A 305 15.06 54.99 0.92
C ASN A 305 15.92 56.26 0.86
N TYR A 306 15.75 57.23 1.76
CA TYR A 306 16.57 58.46 1.80
C TYR A 306 17.80 58.36 2.73
N LYS A 307 18.00 57.24 3.44
CA LYS A 307 19.10 57.07 4.42
C LYS A 307 20.32 56.28 3.91
N LEU A 308 20.32 55.83 2.65
CA LEU A 308 21.40 55.01 2.08
C LEU A 308 22.36 55.74 1.12
N HIS A 309 22.22 57.05 0.94
CA HIS A 309 23.16 57.85 0.15
C HIS A 309 23.67 59.05 0.94
N PHE A 310 24.65 58.85 1.84
CA PHE A 310 25.68 59.84 2.22
C PHE A 310 26.67 59.17 3.21
N GLN A 311 27.68 58.49 2.69
CA GLN A 311 28.92 58.19 3.41
C GLN A 311 30.04 59.03 2.80
N GLY A 312 30.48 60.06 3.53
CA GLY A 312 31.69 60.83 3.25
C GLY A 312 32.78 60.51 4.29
N PRO A 313 34.08 60.58 3.92
CA PRO A 313 35.19 60.10 4.75
C PRO A 313 35.81 61.23 5.59
N THR A 314 36.47 60.89 6.70
CA THR A 314 37.60 61.61 7.38
C THR A 314 37.83 60.93 8.74
N HIS A 315 38.99 60.35 9.05
CA HIS A 315 40.35 60.85 9.27
C HIS A 315 40.76 60.64 10.74
N SER A 316 42.00 60.20 10.87
CA SER A 316 42.77 59.84 12.06
C SER A 316 42.88 60.97 13.09
N TYR A 317 42.93 60.60 14.38
CA TYR A 317 43.89 61.23 15.29
C TYR A 317 44.54 60.19 16.21
N ASN A 318 45.86 60.34 16.24
CA ASN A 318 46.87 59.69 17.04
C ASN A 318 46.92 60.38 18.41
N THR A 319 47.05 59.69 19.53
CA THR A 319 47.94 60.10 20.65
C THR A 319 47.98 59.09 21.80
N ARG A 320 49.23 58.69 22.09
CA ARG A 320 49.85 58.21 23.35
C ARG A 320 49.19 57.07 24.11
#